data_AF-C0C609-F1
#
_entry.id   AF-C0C609-F1
#
_cell.length_a   1.000
_cell.length_b   1.000
_cell.length_c   1.000
_cell.angle_alpha   90.00
_cell.angle_beta   90.00
_cell.angle_gamma   90.00
#
_symmetry.space_group_name_H-M   'P 1'
#
loop_
_entity.id
_entity.type
_entity.pdbx_description
1 polymer ?
#
loop_
_entity_poly.entity_id
_entity_poly.type
_entity_poly.pdbx_seq_one_letter_code
_entity_poly.pdbx_strand_id
1 'polypeptide(L)'
;MDNSNECIGITSKSGRYGGTYVHTEIAFEFASWISPEFKLYIIKHYQRLKKDEASRLAIGWNFKRELSKINYCIPTYAVKEFLTTPILSPQEMAYTYVSDADIFNMALFGKTAAQWRNEKGISVKIANIRDFASA
;
A
#
# COMPACT_ATOMS: atom_id res chain seq x y z
N MET A 1 -35.57 -31.41 -40.69
CA MET A 1 -35.57 -31.78 -39.25
C MET A 1 -34.83 -30.67 -38.54
N ASP A 2 -35.59 -29.75 -37.96
CA ASP A 2 -35.08 -28.59 -37.22
C ASP A 2 -34.49 -29.05 -35.89
N ASN A 3 -33.20 -28.78 -35.68
CA ASN A 3 -32.51 -28.96 -34.40
C ASN A 3 -32.14 -27.57 -33.86
N SER A 4 -33.13 -26.74 -33.57
CA SER A 4 -32.98 -25.46 -32.88
C SER A 4 -33.08 -25.65 -31.36
N ASN A 5 -32.16 -26.42 -30.78
CA ASN A 5 -31.89 -26.32 -29.35
C ASN A 5 -31.04 -25.06 -29.11
N GLU A 6 -31.68 -23.90 -29.15
CA GLU A 6 -31.05 -22.60 -28.85
C GLU A 6 -30.81 -22.47 -27.34
N CYS A 7 -29.90 -23.26 -26.80
CA CYS A 7 -29.34 -23.01 -25.48
C CYS A 7 -28.43 -21.78 -25.55
N ILE A 8 -28.85 -20.68 -24.92
CA ILE A 8 -28.05 -19.45 -24.83
C ILE A 8 -26.74 -19.79 -24.09
N GLY A 9 -25.61 -19.78 -24.81
CA GLY A 9 -24.27 -20.00 -24.24
C GLY A 9 -23.65 -21.39 -24.45
N ILE A 10 -24.34 -22.32 -25.13
CA ILE A 10 -23.79 -23.63 -25.53
C ILE A 10 -23.95 -23.77 -27.05
N THR A 11 -22.84 -23.97 -27.77
CA THR A 11 -22.85 -24.15 -29.22
C THR A 11 -22.33 -25.54 -29.58
N SER A 12 -23.12 -26.32 -30.32
CA SER A 12 -22.73 -27.64 -30.79
C SER A 12 -22.53 -27.61 -32.30
N LYS A 13 -21.37 -28.07 -32.77
CA LYS A 13 -21.05 -28.17 -34.20
C LYS A 13 -20.74 -29.62 -34.55
N SER A 14 -21.29 -30.12 -35.65
CA SER A 14 -20.99 -31.45 -36.20
C SER A 14 -19.90 -31.36 -37.29
N GLY A 15 -19.08 -32.41 -37.45
CA GLY A 15 -18.06 -32.52 -38.51
C GLY A 15 -16.67 -32.87 -37.99
N ARG A 16 -15.66 -32.84 -38.86
CA ARG A 16 -14.26 -33.20 -38.54
C ARG A 16 -13.62 -32.32 -37.45
N TYR A 17 -14.14 -31.11 -37.27
CA TYR A 17 -13.78 -30.18 -36.19
C TYR A 17 -14.99 -29.87 -35.31
N GLY A 18 -15.89 -30.85 -35.20
CA GLY A 18 -17.09 -30.77 -34.37
C GLY A 18 -16.77 -30.88 -32.88
N GLY A 19 -17.67 -30.34 -32.07
CA GLY A 19 -17.54 -30.28 -30.62
C GLY A 19 -18.66 -29.46 -30.00
N THR A 20 -18.82 -29.61 -28.68
CA THR A 20 -19.68 -28.74 -27.87
C THR A 20 -18.81 -27.70 -27.19
N TYR A 21 -19.07 -26.43 -27.48
CA TYR A 21 -18.33 -25.30 -26.94
C TYR A 21 -19.23 -24.53 -25.99
N VAL A 22 -18.70 -24.24 -24.81
CA VAL A 22 -19.42 -23.52 -23.75
C VAL A 22 -18.51 -22.48 -23.13
N HIS A 23 -19.10 -21.50 -22.45
CA HIS A 23 -18.33 -20.55 -21.64
C HIS A 23 -17.50 -21.29 -20.61
N THR A 24 -16.32 -20.74 -20.29
CA THR A 24 -15.31 -21.36 -19.42
C THR A 24 -15.88 -21.79 -18.06
N GLU A 25 -16.74 -20.97 -17.46
CA GLU A 25 -17.38 -21.28 -16.16
C GLU A 25 -18.28 -22.53 -16.23
N ILE A 26 -19.08 -22.63 -17.30
CA ILE A 26 -19.94 -23.80 -17.53
C ILE A 26 -19.08 -25.04 -17.76
N ALA A 27 -18.01 -24.93 -18.55
CA ALA A 27 -17.06 -26.03 -18.75
C ALA A 27 -16.40 -26.47 -17.43
N PHE A 28 -16.02 -25.52 -16.57
CA PHE A 28 -15.41 -25.80 -15.27
C PHE A 28 -16.38 -26.53 -14.34
N GLU A 29 -17.66 -26.14 -14.30
CA GLU A 29 -18.68 -26.83 -13.51
C GLU A 29 -18.92 -28.27 -14.01
N PHE A 30 -19.06 -28.45 -15.33
CA PHE A 30 -19.20 -29.78 -15.92
C PHE A 30 -17.99 -30.67 -15.61
N ALA A 31 -16.77 -30.16 -15.81
CA ALA A 31 -15.55 -30.92 -15.52
C ALA A 31 -15.41 -31.23 -14.03
N SER A 32 -15.86 -30.33 -13.14
CA SER A 32 -15.86 -30.53 -11.69
C SER A 32 -16.90 -31.55 -11.21
N TRP A 33 -18.01 -31.69 -11.95
CA TRP A 33 -19.00 -32.73 -11.69
C TRP A 33 -18.48 -34.12 -12.12
N ILE A 34 -17.80 -34.18 -13.26
CA ILE A 34 -17.24 -35.41 -13.82
C ILE A 34 -16.05 -35.93 -13.00
N SER A 35 -15.16 -35.02 -12.56
CA SER A 35 -13.93 -35.39 -11.84
C SER A 35 -13.83 -34.70 -10.47
N PRO A 36 -13.95 -35.47 -9.37
CA PRO A 36 -13.70 -34.96 -8.03
C PRO A 36 -12.27 -34.43 -7.84
N GLU A 37 -11.29 -35.03 -8.53
CA GLU A 37 -9.89 -34.58 -8.49
C GLU A 37 -9.74 -33.18 -9.09
N PHE A 38 -10.38 -32.94 -10.24
CA PHE A 38 -10.39 -31.63 -10.88
C PHE A 38 -11.03 -30.56 -10.00
N LYS A 39 -12.16 -30.89 -9.35
CA LYS A 39 -12.81 -30.01 -8.37
C LYS A 39 -11.87 -29.67 -7.21
N LEU A 40 -11.17 -30.65 -6.64
CA LEU A 40 -10.19 -30.43 -5.58
C LEU A 40 -9.03 -29.54 -6.04
N TYR A 41 -8.57 -29.71 -7.28
CA TYR A 41 -7.51 -28.90 -7.87
C TYR A 41 -7.90 -27.42 -7.92
N ILE A 42 -9.12 -27.11 -8.39
CA ILE A 42 -9.65 -25.74 -8.43
C ILE A 42 -9.70 -25.13 -7.02
N ILE A 43 -10.22 -25.87 -6.05
CA ILE A 43 -10.34 -25.40 -4.65
C ILE A 43 -8.96 -25.08 -4.07
N LYS A 44 -7.98 -25.97 -4.26
CA LYS A 44 -6.61 -25.76 -3.77
C LYS A 44 -5.95 -24.55 -4.43
N HIS A 45 -6.13 -24.38 -5.73
CA HIS A 45 -5.60 -23.22 -6.45
C HIS A 45 -6.23 -21.92 -5.98
N TYR A 46 -7.54 -21.89 -5.78
CA TYR A 46 -8.22 -20.73 -5.25
C TYR A 46 -7.71 -20.34 -3.86
N GLN A 47 -7.54 -21.33 -2.96
CA GLN A 47 -6.98 -21.10 -1.63
C GLN A 47 -5.56 -20.56 -1.69
N ARG A 48 -4.72 -21.10 -2.59
CA ARG A 48 -3.35 -20.61 -2.81
C ARG A 48 -3.35 -19.15 -3.26
N LEU A 49 -4.13 -18.81 -4.29
CA LEU A 49 -4.23 -17.44 -4.80
C LEU A 49 -4.69 -16.46 -3.71
N LYS A 50 -5.68 -16.87 -2.89
CA LYS A 50 -6.13 -16.06 -1.75
C LYS A 50 -5.05 -15.86 -0.69
N LYS A 51 -4.25 -16.88 -0.39
CA LYS A 51 -3.14 -16.77 0.56
C LYS A 51 -2.03 -15.85 0.04
N ASP A 52 -1.68 -15.98 -1.23
CA ASP A 52 -0.65 -15.16 -1.86
C ASP A 52 -1.07 -13.69 -1.88
N GLU A 53 -2.34 -13.42 -2.20
CA GLU A 53 -2.91 -12.08 -2.18
C GLU A 53 -2.96 -11.48 -0.76
N ALA A 54 -3.38 -12.28 0.24
CA ALA A 54 -3.38 -11.84 1.63
C ALA A 54 -1.96 -11.53 2.13
N SER A 55 -0.97 -12.34 1.77
CA SER A 55 0.45 -12.11 2.09
C SER A 55 0.95 -10.80 1.48
N ARG A 56 0.67 -10.58 0.20
CA ARG A 56 1.03 -9.35 -0.51
C ARG A 56 0.46 -8.10 0.15
N LEU A 57 -0.82 -8.15 0.56
CA LEU A 57 -1.47 -7.04 1.26
C LEU A 57 -0.92 -6.83 2.68
N ALA A 58 -0.62 -7.91 3.40
CA ALA A 58 -0.03 -7.86 4.75
C ALA A 58 1.35 -7.19 4.76
N ILE A 59 2.17 -7.41 3.73
CA ILE A 59 3.48 -6.75 3.58
C ILE A 59 3.32 -5.22 3.54
N GLY A 60 2.38 -4.71 2.73
CA GLY A 60 2.12 -3.27 2.64
C GLY A 60 1.64 -2.66 3.96
N TRP A 61 0.79 -3.39 4.70
CA TRP A 61 0.30 -2.94 6.00
C TRP A 61 1.40 -2.92 7.07
N ASN A 62 2.21 -3.98 7.15
CA ASN A 62 3.36 -4.06 8.06
C ASN A 62 4.40 -2.98 7.74
N PHE A 63 4.68 -2.73 6.46
CA PHE A 63 5.61 -1.69 6.04
C PHE A 63 5.16 -0.29 6.48
N LYS A 64 3.87 0.04 6.31
CA LYS A 64 3.33 1.32 6.79
C LYS A 64 3.46 1.46 8.31
N ARG A 65 3.20 0.38 9.06
CA ARG A 65 3.32 0.38 10.52
C ARG A 65 4.77 0.57 10.98
N GLU A 66 5.72 -0.12 10.36
CA GLU A 66 7.15 0.04 10.67
C GLU A 66 7.65 1.43 10.29
N LEU A 67 7.26 1.97 9.13
CA LEU A 67 7.57 3.37 8.76
C LEU A 67 7.01 4.37 9.77
N SER A 68 5.75 4.22 10.19
CA SER A 68 5.17 5.07 11.22
C SER A 68 5.94 4.95 12.54
N LYS A 69 6.32 3.74 12.96
CA LYS A 69 7.11 3.52 14.18
C LYS A 69 8.49 4.16 14.11
N ILE A 70 9.19 4.01 12.98
CA ILE A 70 10.50 4.66 12.73
C ILE A 70 10.34 6.19 12.78
N ASN A 71 9.27 6.73 12.18
CA ASN A 71 9.00 8.17 12.15
C ASN A 71 8.75 8.77 13.54
N TYR A 72 8.30 7.99 14.52
CA TYR A 72 8.21 8.43 15.92
C TYR A 72 9.47 8.14 16.72
N CYS A 73 10.05 6.95 16.55
CA CYS A 73 11.20 6.50 17.33
C CYS A 73 12.45 7.37 17.10
N ILE A 74 12.75 7.69 15.84
CA ILE A 74 13.94 8.50 15.50
C ILE A 74 13.86 9.89 16.14
N PRO A 75 12.77 10.67 15.98
CA PRO A 75 12.66 11.97 16.65
C PRO A 75 12.65 11.88 18.17
N THR A 76 11.96 10.90 18.77
CA THR A 76 11.95 10.74 20.23
C THR A 76 13.33 10.41 20.78
N TYR A 77 14.09 9.55 20.10
CA TYR A 77 15.44 9.20 20.50
C TYR A 77 16.40 10.39 20.33
N ALA A 78 16.31 11.11 19.21
CA ALA A 78 17.08 12.34 18.98
C ALA A 78 16.77 13.42 20.02
N VAL A 79 15.51 13.61 20.41
CA VAL A 79 15.13 14.51 21.50
C VAL A 79 15.74 14.04 22.82
N LYS A 80 15.68 12.74 23.11
CA LYS A 80 16.22 12.19 24.35
C LYS A 80 17.74 12.35 24.46
N GLU A 81 18.47 12.18 23.36
CA GLU A 81 19.94 12.24 23.36
C GLU A 81 20.49 13.66 23.17
N PHE A 82 19.89 14.48 22.30
CA PHE A 82 20.46 15.77 21.88
C PHE A 82 19.78 17.00 22.48
N LEU A 83 18.51 16.92 22.94
CA LEU A 83 17.77 18.08 23.44
C LEU A 83 17.97 18.36 24.94
N THR A 84 19.13 18.01 25.49
CA THR A 84 19.53 18.45 26.84
C THR A 84 20.18 19.84 26.79
N THR A 85 19.42 20.84 26.28
CA THR A 85 19.64 22.32 26.18
C THR A 85 20.34 22.85 24.90
N PRO A 86 19.99 24.06 24.36
CA PRO A 86 19.46 25.25 25.03
C PRO A 86 17.94 25.39 24.99
N ILE A 87 17.45 25.90 26.11
CA ILE A 87 16.08 26.32 26.39
C ILE A 87 15.69 27.35 25.33
N LEU A 88 14.71 27.02 24.49
CA LEU A 88 14.01 28.01 23.67
C LEU A 88 13.58 29.15 24.60
N SER A 89 13.80 30.40 24.18
CA SER A 89 13.37 31.55 24.98
C SER A 89 11.87 31.43 25.27
N PRO A 90 11.37 31.88 26.44
CA PRO A 90 9.93 31.87 26.72
C PRO A 90 9.09 32.54 25.62
N GLN A 91 9.67 33.48 24.86
CA GLN A 91 9.05 34.12 23.70
C GLN A 91 8.94 33.17 22.50
N GLU A 92 9.90 32.27 22.31
CA GLU A 92 9.92 31.25 21.26
C GLU A 92 9.00 30.06 21.60
N MET A 93 8.86 29.72 22.89
CA MET A 93 7.88 28.74 23.37
C MET A 93 6.44 29.27 23.41
N ALA A 94 6.26 30.59 23.54
CA ALA A 94 4.94 31.22 23.59
C ALA A 94 4.21 31.26 22.23
N TYR A 95 4.86 30.85 21.13
CA TYR A 95 4.17 30.64 19.88
C TYR A 95 3.23 29.43 20.00
N THR A 96 1.99 29.68 20.38
CA THR A 96 0.87 28.72 20.50
C THR A 96 0.56 27.96 19.19
N TYR A 97 1.27 28.26 18.10
CA TYR A 97 1.03 27.76 16.75
C TYR A 97 2.23 27.01 16.14
N VAL A 98 3.29 26.71 16.90
CA VAL A 98 4.43 25.96 16.37
C VAL A 98 4.04 24.49 16.26
N SER A 99 4.13 23.91 15.06
CA SER A 99 3.95 22.47 14.88
C SER A 99 5.05 21.69 15.59
N ASP A 100 4.79 20.48 16.09
CA ASP A 100 5.83 19.61 16.68
C ASP A 100 7.06 19.47 15.77
N ALA A 101 6.84 19.51 14.45
CA ALA A 101 7.91 19.48 13.46
C ALA A 101 8.79 20.74 13.46
N ASP A 102 8.22 21.92 13.67
CA ASP A 102 8.94 23.18 13.78
C ASP A 102 9.70 23.32 15.10
N ILE A 103 9.15 22.80 16.21
CA ILE A 103 9.89 22.72 17.49
C ILE A 103 11.15 21.89 17.30
N PHE A 104 11.02 20.75 16.63
CA PHE A 104 12.15 19.86 16.34
C PHE A 104 13.15 20.49 15.35
N ASN A 105 12.68 21.24 14.35
CA ASN A 105 13.57 21.93 13.41
C ASN A 105 14.33 23.09 14.10
N MET A 106 13.67 23.82 15.01
CA MET A 106 14.33 24.82 15.84
C MET A 106 15.39 24.20 16.75
N ALA A 107 15.08 23.06 17.36
CA ALA A 107 16.01 22.32 18.20
C ALA A 107 17.27 21.85 17.45
N LEU A 108 17.12 21.34 16.22
CA LEU A 108 18.24 20.78 15.46
C LEU A 108 18.98 21.80 14.59
N PHE A 109 18.26 22.75 13.99
CA PHE A 109 18.79 23.66 12.97
C PHE A 109 18.69 25.14 13.37
N GLY A 110 18.09 25.46 14.52
CA GLY A 110 17.91 26.84 15.00
C GLY A 110 16.92 27.67 14.17
N LYS A 111 16.16 27.06 13.26
CA LYS A 111 15.22 27.75 12.35
C LYS A 111 13.96 26.93 12.10
N THR A 112 12.84 27.63 11.86
CA THR A 112 11.55 27.02 11.47
C THR A 112 11.56 26.59 10.01
N ALA A 113 10.64 25.69 9.61
CA ALA A 113 10.53 25.27 8.22
C ALA A 113 10.19 26.43 7.27
N ALA A 114 9.43 27.42 7.74
CA ALA A 114 9.10 28.62 6.96
C ALA A 114 10.32 29.51 6.71
N GLN A 115 11.14 29.76 7.74
CA GLN A 115 12.36 30.55 7.61
C GLN A 115 13.35 29.89 6.64
N TRP A 116 13.55 28.58 6.75
CA TRP A 116 14.42 27.84 5.84
C TRP A 116 13.97 27.88 4.38
N ARG A 117 12.65 27.75 4.13
CA ARG A 117 12.09 27.87 2.77
C ARG A 117 12.31 29.25 2.16
N ASN A 118 12.16 30.31 2.95
CA ASN A 118 12.42 31.67 2.52
C ASN A 118 13.91 31.89 2.19
N GLU A 119 14.82 31.34 2.98
CA GLU A 119 16.27 31.44 2.73
C GLU A 119 16.71 30.69 1.47
N LYS A 120 16.13 29.52 1.20
CA LYS A 120 16.48 28.69 0.02
C LYS A 120 15.69 29.08 -1.23
N GLY A 121 14.71 29.98 -1.15
CA GLY A 121 13.84 30.35 -2.26
C GLY A 121 12.95 29.21 -2.76
N ILE A 122 12.65 28.22 -1.91
CA ILE A 122 11.88 27.02 -2.29
C ILE A 122 10.40 27.27 -1.95
N SER A 123 9.57 27.48 -2.97
CA SER A 123 8.12 27.70 -2.82
C SER A 123 7.30 26.41 -2.66
N VAL A 124 7.93 25.25 -2.86
CA VAL A 124 7.25 23.95 -2.90
C VAL A 124 7.07 23.40 -1.48
N LYS A 125 5.80 23.17 -1.09
CA LYS A 125 5.39 22.60 0.22
C LYS A 125 5.96 21.20 0.52
N ILE A 126 6.59 20.53 -0.45
CA ILE A 126 7.00 19.12 -0.37
C ILE A 126 8.42 18.96 0.21
N ALA A 127 9.27 19.98 0.11
CA ALA A 127 10.64 19.91 0.61
C ALA A 127 10.70 20.13 2.13
N ASN A 128 11.07 19.10 2.88
CA ASN A 128 11.35 19.21 4.32
C ASN A 128 12.83 19.53 4.54
N ILE A 129 13.15 20.46 5.46
CA ILE A 129 14.53 20.83 5.82
C ILE A 129 15.39 19.60 6.14
N ARG A 130 14.77 18.58 6.72
CA ARG A 130 15.41 17.31 7.12
C ARG A 130 15.88 16.47 5.93
N ASP A 131 15.24 16.59 4.77
CA ASP A 131 15.61 15.86 3.56
C ASP A 131 16.91 16.41 2.94
N PHE A 132 17.29 17.64 3.30
CA PHE A 132 18.47 18.34 2.81
C PHE A 132 19.59 18.43 3.85
N ALA A 133 19.38 17.86 5.03
CA ALA A 133 20.41 17.74 6.05
C ALA A 133 21.31 16.56 5.69
N SER A 134 22.43 16.82 5.00
CA SER A 134 23.54 15.88 4.97
C SER A 134 24.11 15.76 6.38
N ALA A 135 24.32 14.51 6.84
CA ALA A 135 25.21 14.24 7.96
C ALA A 135 26.66 14.63 7.62
#